data_AF-A0A4U1K212-F1
#
_entry.id   AF-A0A4U1K212-F1
#
_cell.length_a   1.000
_cell.length_b   1.000
_cell.length_c   1.000
_cell.angle_alpha   90.00
_cell.angle_beta   90.00
_cell.angle_gamma   90.00
#
_symmetry.space_group_name_H-M   'P 1'
#
loop_
_entity.id
_entity.type
_entity.pdbx_description
1 polymer ?
#
loop_
_entity_poly.entity_id
_entity_poly.type
_entity_poly.pdbx_seq_one_letter_code
_entity_poly.pdbx_strand_id
1 'polypeptide(L)'
;MLRARAIVALGATALIVLAGPALAQSIDLSPVQTLLQGIVDAITGPLGIVIGTLALIGVFLSWLFGILDFRQALWVVVAIAGIAAAPTIVAAIWTT
;
A
#
# COMPACT_ATOMS: atom_id res chain seq x y z
N MET A 1 -28.37 41.18 -31.38
CA MET A 1 -28.02 40.67 -30.04
C MET A 1 -27.99 39.14 -29.95
N LEU A 2 -28.90 38.41 -30.62
CA LEU A 2 -28.96 36.93 -30.58
C LEU A 2 -27.70 36.23 -31.13
N ARG A 3 -27.11 36.77 -32.21
CA ARG A 3 -25.90 36.21 -32.85
C ARG A 3 -24.66 36.26 -31.96
N ALA A 4 -24.48 37.35 -31.21
CA ALA A 4 -23.37 37.50 -30.27
C ALA A 4 -23.46 36.50 -29.11
N ARG A 5 -24.67 36.23 -28.61
CA ARG A 5 -24.91 35.22 -27.56
C ARG A 5 -24.58 33.80 -28.01
N ALA A 6 -24.94 33.46 -29.26
CA ALA A 6 -24.63 32.15 -29.84
C ALA A 6 -23.12 31.92 -29.98
N ILE A 7 -22.37 32.95 -30.42
CA ILE A 7 -20.92 32.88 -30.57
C ILE A 7 -20.22 32.70 -29.21
N VAL A 8 -20.66 33.42 -28.18
CA VAL A 8 -20.11 33.29 -26.82
C VAL A 8 -20.38 31.92 -26.23
N ALA A 9 -21.59 31.37 -26.41
CA ALA A 9 -21.95 30.04 -25.92
C ALA A 9 -21.13 28.93 -26.61
N LEU A 10 -20.97 29.00 -27.93
CA LEU A 10 -20.13 28.07 -28.69
C LEU A 10 -18.65 28.16 -28.26
N GLY A 11 -18.13 29.37 -28.05
CA GLY A 11 -16.77 29.57 -27.55
C GLY A 11 -16.54 28.98 -26.15
N ALA A 12 -17.49 29.18 -25.23
CA ALA A 12 -17.40 28.63 -23.88
C ALA A 12 -17.46 27.09 -23.88
N THR A 13 -18.32 26.50 -24.71
CA THR A 13 -18.44 25.04 -24.82
C THR A 13 -17.20 24.45 -25.46
N ALA A 14 -16.63 25.11 -26.47
CA ALA A 14 -15.37 24.71 -27.08
C ALA A 14 -14.21 24.76 -26.06
N LEU A 15 -14.14 25.79 -25.21
CA LEU A 15 -13.14 25.89 -24.14
C LEU A 15 -13.31 24.81 -23.07
N ILE A 16 -14.54 24.39 -22.76
CA ILE A 16 -14.81 23.28 -21.83
C ILE A 16 -14.43 21.93 -22.43
N VAL A 17 -14.62 21.74 -23.75
CA VAL A 17 -14.24 20.50 -24.46
C VAL A 17 -12.73 20.44 -24.74
N LEU A 18 -12.09 21.59 -24.99
CA LEU A 18 -10.62 21.73 -25.11
C LEU A 18 -9.89 21.69 -23.76
N ALA A 19 -10.59 22.03 -22.67
CA ALA A 19 -10.20 21.62 -21.34
C ALA A 19 -10.44 20.10 -21.24
N GLY A 20 -9.52 19.30 -21.78
CA GLY A 20 -9.40 17.89 -21.47
C GLY A 20 -9.19 17.68 -19.96
N PRO A 21 -8.70 16.52 -19.50
CA PRO A 21 -8.49 16.22 -18.07
C PRO A 21 -7.57 17.19 -17.30
N ALA A 22 -7.15 18.33 -17.86
CA ALA A 22 -6.37 19.40 -17.25
C ALA A 22 -7.03 20.06 -16.02
N LEU A 23 -8.35 19.93 -15.81
CA LEU A 23 -9.02 20.24 -14.54
C LEU A 23 -9.52 19.01 -13.78
N ALA A 24 -9.14 17.80 -14.21
CA ALA A 24 -9.12 16.66 -13.32
C ALA A 24 -7.82 16.79 -12.52
N GLN A 25 -7.91 17.41 -11.34
CA GLN A 25 -6.83 17.39 -10.36
C GLN A 25 -6.25 15.97 -10.33
N SER A 26 -5.00 15.82 -10.76
CA SER A 26 -4.20 14.66 -10.36
C SER A 26 -4.23 14.67 -8.84
N ILE A 27 -4.98 13.76 -8.23
CA ILE A 27 -4.96 13.59 -6.79
C ILE A 27 -3.52 13.30 -6.45
N ASP A 28 -2.87 14.20 -5.71
CA ASP A 28 -1.54 13.93 -5.22
C ASP A 28 -1.65 12.78 -4.21
N LEU A 29 -1.32 11.58 -4.67
CA LEU A 29 -1.27 10.40 -3.82
C LEU A 29 0.00 10.36 -2.96
N SER A 30 0.92 11.32 -3.11
CA SER A 30 2.17 11.39 -2.34
C SER A 30 1.94 11.27 -0.83
N PRO A 31 0.95 11.94 -0.20
CA PRO A 31 0.70 11.80 1.23
C PRO A 31 0.28 10.38 1.61
N VAL A 32 -0.64 9.76 0.85
CA VAL A 32 -1.11 8.41 1.13
C VAL A 32 -0.02 7.38 0.86
N GLN A 33 0.74 7.53 -0.23
CA GLN A 33 1.88 6.67 -0.55
C GLN A 33 2.97 6.77 0.53
N THR A 34 3.27 7.97 1.02
CA THR A 34 4.26 8.18 2.08
C THR A 34 3.82 7.51 3.38
N LEU A 35 2.53 7.61 3.74
CA LEU A 35 2.00 6.91 4.92
C LEU A 35 2.06 5.38 4.74
N LEU A 36 1.64 4.85 3.59
CA LEU A 36 1.65 3.42 3.33
C LEU A 36 3.09 2.87 3.27
N GLN A 37 4.02 3.58 2.65
CA GLN A 37 5.45 3.25 2.65
C GLN A 37 6.01 3.29 4.07
N GLY A 38 5.68 4.31 4.87
CA GLY A 38 6.10 4.38 6.27
C GLY A 38 5.59 3.21 7.12
N ILE A 39 4.38 2.70 6.86
CA ILE A 39 3.85 1.49 7.51
C ILE A 39 4.63 0.25 7.04
N VAL A 40 4.87 0.12 5.73
CA VAL A 40 5.67 -0.99 5.18
C VAL A 40 7.06 -0.99 5.80
N ASP A 41 7.75 0.15 5.83
CA ASP A 41 9.07 0.31 6.41
C ASP A 41 9.09 0.02 7.91
N ALA A 42 8.04 0.39 8.65
CA ALA A 42 7.93 0.03 10.07
C ALA A 42 7.79 -1.48 10.28
N ILE A 43 7.04 -2.17 9.42
CA ILE A 43 6.77 -3.62 9.51
C ILE A 43 7.94 -4.46 8.98
N THR A 44 8.64 -4.01 7.95
CA THR A 44 9.65 -4.81 7.23
C THR A 44 11.07 -4.27 7.35
N GLY A 45 11.22 -3.04 7.84
CA GLY A 45 12.52 -2.47 8.15
C GLY A 45 13.14 -3.02 9.44
N PRO A 46 14.24 -2.41 9.92
CA PRO A 46 15.03 -2.93 11.04
C PRO A 46 14.21 -3.17 12.32
N LEU A 47 13.23 -2.29 12.60
CA LEU A 47 12.36 -2.43 13.78
C LEU A 47 11.45 -3.67 13.67
N GLY A 48 10.78 -3.84 12.54
CA GLY A 48 9.91 -5.01 12.31
C GLY A 48 10.67 -6.34 12.36
N ILE A 49 11.91 -6.37 11.85
CA ILE A 49 12.78 -7.55 11.94
C ILE A 49 13.12 -7.89 13.40
N VAL A 50 13.44 -6.90 14.23
CA VAL A 50 13.71 -7.13 15.67
C VAL A 50 12.48 -7.68 16.37
N ILE A 51 11.30 -7.08 16.15
CA ILE A 51 10.05 -7.56 16.74
C ILE A 51 9.73 -8.99 16.29
N GLY A 52 9.87 -9.27 14.98
CA GLY A 52 9.66 -10.60 14.42
C GLY A 52 10.62 -11.64 14.99
N THR A 53 11.88 -11.28 15.21
CA THR A 53 12.89 -12.16 15.82
C THR A 53 12.54 -12.48 17.28
N LEU A 54 12.12 -11.48 18.06
CA LEU A 54 11.68 -11.68 19.44
C LEU A 54 10.42 -12.57 19.51
N ALA A 55 9.47 -12.38 18.59
CA ALA A 55 8.29 -13.23 18.50
C ALA A 55 8.66 -14.69 18.17
N LEU A 56 9.59 -14.91 17.24
CA LEU A 56 10.09 -16.24 16.88
C LEU A 56 10.74 -16.95 18.07
N ILE A 57 11.54 -16.24 18.87
CA ILE A 57 12.12 -16.77 20.11
C ILE A 57 11.02 -17.16 21.10
N GLY A 58 10.02 -16.29 21.30
CA GLY A 58 8.90 -16.55 22.19
C GLY A 58 8.09 -17.79 21.80
N VAL A 59 7.79 -17.96 20.51
CA VAL A 59 7.08 -19.12 19.96
C VAL A 59 7.92 -20.39 20.13
N PHE A 60 9.21 -20.32 19.81
CA PHE A 60 10.14 -21.44 19.95
C PHE A 60 10.23 -21.93 21.40
N LEU A 61 10.41 -21.00 22.35
CA LEU A 61 10.46 -21.34 23.77
C LEU A 61 9.10 -21.84 24.30
N SER A 62 7.99 -21.22 23.89
CA SER A 62 6.65 -21.67 24.30
C SER A 62 6.36 -23.10 23.81
N TRP A 63 6.82 -23.45 22.61
CA TRP A 63 6.75 -24.82 22.11
C TRP A 63 7.67 -25.77 22.90
N LEU A 64 8.93 -25.37 23.16
CA LEU A 64 9.90 -26.18 23.92
C LEU A 64 9.39 -26.53 25.32
N PHE A 65 8.68 -25.61 25.98
CA PHE A 65 8.08 -25.83 27.30
C PHE A 65 6.71 -26.51 27.27
N GLY A 66 6.22 -26.94 26.09
CA GLY A 66 4.93 -27.62 25.95
C GLY A 66 3.71 -26.72 26.18
N ILE A 67 3.88 -25.39 26.13
CA ILE A 67 2.78 -24.42 26.20
C ILE A 67 2.04 -24.35 24.87
N LEU A 68 2.78 -24.52 23.76
CA LEU A 68 2.24 -24.60 22.40
C LEU A 68 2.53 -25.97 21.78
N ASP A 69 1.56 -26.52 21.05
CA ASP A 69 1.77 -27.73 20.26
C ASP A 69 2.64 -27.44 19.02
N PHE A 70 3.38 -28.45 18.55
CA PHE A 70 4.27 -28.34 17.38
C PHE A 70 3.55 -27.82 16.14
N ARG A 71 2.31 -28.28 15.91
CA ARG A 71 1.49 -27.81 14.79
C ARG A 71 1.16 -26.32 14.91
N GLN A 72 0.85 -25.83 16.11
CA GLN A 72 0.55 -24.42 16.34
C GLN A 72 1.80 -23.56 16.14
N ALA A 73 2.94 -24.00 16.66
CA ALA A 73 4.22 -23.34 16.44
C ALA A 73 4.55 -23.24 14.94
N LEU A 74 4.34 -24.32 14.17
CA LEU A 74 4.53 -24.31 12.72
C LEU A 74 3.63 -23.30 12.00
N TRP A 75 2.33 -23.23 12.33
CA TRP A 75 1.43 -22.26 11.72
C TRP A 75 1.87 -20.82 11.96
N VAL A 76 2.39 -20.52 13.16
CA VAL A 76 2.91 -19.19 13.49
C VAL A 76 4.17 -18.86 12.67
N VAL A 77 5.09 -19.81 12.51
CA VAL A 77 6.30 -19.62 11.68
C VAL A 77 5.93 -19.35 10.22
N VAL A 78 4.98 -20.12 9.67
CA VAL A 78 4.48 -19.91 8.30
C VAL A 78 3.86 -18.52 8.13
N ALA A 79 3.07 -18.06 9.11
CA ALA A 79 2.48 -16.72 9.06
C ALA A 79 3.54 -15.61 9.07
N ILE A 80 4.55 -15.71 9.95
CA ILE A 80 5.67 -14.75 10.01
C ILE A 80 6.43 -14.71 8.69
N ALA A 81 6.73 -15.89 8.11
CA ALA A 81 7.40 -15.99 6.81
C ALA A 81 6.56 -15.36 5.67
N GLY A 82 5.23 -15.58 5.70
CA GLY A 82 4.32 -14.97 4.72
C GLY A 82 4.29 -13.45 4.78
N ILE A 83 4.28 -12.86 5.98
CA ILE A 83 4.33 -11.41 6.16
C ILE A 83 5.67 -10.84 5.65
N ALA A 84 6.79 -11.51 5.96
CA ALA A 84 8.11 -11.08 5.49
C ALA A 84 8.25 -11.14 3.96
N ALA A 85 7.54 -12.06 3.29
CA ALA A 85 7.55 -12.20 1.83
C ALA A 85 6.60 -11.22 1.11
N ALA A 86 5.66 -10.59 1.82
CA ALA A 86 4.65 -9.73 1.22
C ALA A 86 5.22 -8.58 0.36
N PRO A 87 6.26 -7.84 0.77
CA PRO A 87 6.83 -6.77 -0.06
C PRO A 87 7.40 -7.28 -1.37
N THR A 88 8.00 -8.48 -1.36
CA THR A 88 8.60 -9.10 -2.55
C THR A 88 7.53 -9.49 -3.57
N ILE A 89 6.39 -9.99 -3.10
CA ILE A 89 5.24 -10.32 -3.96
C ILE A 89 4.63 -9.06 -4.57
N VAL A 90 4.45 -8.00 -3.76
CA VAL A 90 3.92 -6.72 -4.25
C VAL A 90 4.87 -6.12 -5.29
N ALA A 91 6.17 -6.10 -5.02
CA ALA A 91 7.16 -5.61 -5.97
C ALA A 91 7.13 -6.37 -7.30
N ALA A 92 6.92 -7.69 -7.29
CA ALA A 92 6.83 -8.49 -8.51
C ALA A 92 5.62 -8.13 -9.39
N ILE A 93 4.49 -7.73 -8.79
CA ILE A 93 3.25 -7.39 -9.54
C ILE A 93 3.36 -6.01 -10.19
N TRP A 94 4.04 -5.06 -9.55
CA TRP A 94 4.10 -3.66 -10.00
C TRP A 94 5.37 -3.30 -10.80
N THR A 95 6.32 -4.21 -10.92
CA THR A 95 7.54 -4.02 -11.73
C THR A 95 7.51 -4.74 -13.09
N THR A 96 6.38 -5.35 -13.45
CA THR A 96 6.11 -5.92 -14.79
C THR A 96 5.12 -5.04 -15.55
#